data_AF-A0A4U6R3B4-F1
#
_entry.id   AF-A0A4U6R3B4-F1
#
_cell.length_a   1.000
_cell.length_b   1.000
_cell.length_c   1.000
_cell.angle_alpha   90.00
_cell.angle_beta   90.00
_cell.angle_gamma   90.00
#
_symmetry.space_group_name_H-M   'P 1'
#
loop_
_entity.id
_entity.type
_entity.pdbx_description
1 polymer ?
#
loop_
_entity_poly.entity_id
_entity_poly.type
_entity_poly.pdbx_seq_one_letter_code
_entity_poly.pdbx_strand_id
1 'polypeptide(L)'
;MIRMHGEYRRHLRSGIRLPVVLKYANHTIKTNTLDVSASGLRLKRPEGVYIRPGEVTDVDFPDKATMNVAATVAYIGKSHIGMQFCHRRFSEYELRELYDVAPSWQRLTARSKRALWRSSRRFAVLLTNTLLRSPIHAMARPHFLFAVYGNQQQAGSYFTPGMARRMPPNLVLGFIRNQDKRGLLVASQFMEHELEEDSEKVRFYLDQLQRDYPDVQRIALVGRLPNFVMKAGIEITEPLVEGSLGTRYMIWDVARKMRERPQYSQQTSIVVLGGAGRIGNAVCQDLTSLYDKVIGFDPRYEEDREIVTDQGTILQTSSPAHLKDEKLYIGLTHHGDAVLELQQHISPGSLIADDTHPCISLTARERLQQRQIAVEKVVLSHEEFLMWPRMPDWSNRDIPGCLVEALVLLRQPGAGEGEFSAFCQEAEFLGFTGRMISPLDE
;
A
#
# COMPACT_ATOMS: atom_id res chain seq x y z
N MET A 1 10.58 -24.58 1.21
CA MET A 1 9.27 -24.61 1.93
C MET A 1 8.95 -23.19 2.40
N ILE A 2 8.32 -22.38 1.55
CA ILE A 2 8.05 -20.97 1.83
C ILE A 2 6.97 -20.91 2.92
N ARG A 3 7.36 -20.50 4.13
CA ARG A 3 6.43 -20.14 5.18
C ARG A 3 5.58 -18.98 4.67
N MET A 4 4.41 -19.27 4.11
CA MET A 4 3.39 -18.26 3.83
C MET A 4 2.96 -17.66 5.16
N HIS A 5 3.61 -16.58 5.57
CA HIS A 5 3.15 -15.74 6.67
C HIS A 5 2.13 -14.80 6.06
N GLY A 6 0.87 -15.23 6.08
CA GLY A 6 -0.24 -14.52 5.45
C GLY A 6 -0.34 -13.08 5.95
N GLU A 7 -0.80 -12.19 5.09
CA GLU A 7 -1.17 -10.83 5.46
C GLU A 7 -2.35 -10.87 6.44
N TYR A 8 -2.07 -10.84 7.74
CA TYR A 8 -3.08 -11.21 8.73
C TYR A 8 -4.12 -10.12 9.06
N ARG A 9 -4.11 -8.93 8.45
CA ARG A 9 -5.06 -7.86 8.80
C ARG A 9 -5.43 -7.01 7.59
N ARG A 10 -6.50 -7.44 6.89
CA ARG A 10 -7.23 -6.63 5.90
C ARG A 10 -8.28 -5.72 6.54
N HIS A 11 -8.82 -6.01 7.73
CA HIS A 11 -9.87 -5.17 8.32
C HIS A 11 -9.73 -4.91 9.81
N LEU A 12 -10.42 -3.86 10.26
CA LEU A 12 -10.66 -3.58 11.66
C LEU A 12 -11.53 -4.69 12.27
N ARG A 13 -10.89 -5.46 13.15
CA ARG A 13 -11.42 -6.66 13.76
C ARG A 13 -12.33 -6.32 14.93
N SER A 14 -13.58 -6.78 14.86
CA SER A 14 -14.56 -6.57 15.94
C SER A 14 -14.08 -7.18 17.26
N GLY A 15 -13.41 -8.34 17.21
CA GLY A 15 -12.98 -9.09 18.39
C GLY A 15 -14.12 -9.67 19.23
N ILE A 16 -15.35 -9.66 18.69
CA ILE A 16 -16.55 -10.22 19.33
C ILE A 16 -16.78 -11.66 18.86
N ARG A 17 -17.40 -12.47 19.71
CA ARG A 17 -17.80 -13.84 19.43
C ARG A 17 -19.31 -13.94 19.40
N LEU A 18 -19.84 -14.12 18.19
CA LEU A 18 -21.26 -14.29 17.92
C LEU A 18 -21.52 -15.72 17.45
N PRO A 19 -22.65 -16.33 17.83
CA PRO A 19 -23.07 -17.59 17.23
C PRO A 19 -23.34 -17.35 15.74
N VAL A 20 -22.91 -18.29 14.90
CA VAL A 20 -23.23 -18.31 13.47
C VAL A 20 -23.57 -19.73 13.05
N VAL A 21 -24.33 -19.84 11.98
CA VAL A 21 -24.72 -21.11 11.39
C VAL A 21 -24.23 -21.15 9.95
N LEU A 22 -23.40 -22.16 9.64
CA LEU A 22 -22.93 -22.42 8.29
C LEU A 22 -23.87 -23.43 7.62
N LYS A 23 -24.34 -23.11 6.42
CA LYS A 23 -25.03 -24.05 5.54
C LYS A 23 -24.02 -24.59 4.52
N TYR A 24 -23.67 -25.86 4.64
CA TYR A 24 -22.69 -26.51 3.78
C TYR A 24 -23.09 -27.94 3.47
N ALA A 25 -23.14 -28.32 2.18
CA ALA A 25 -23.43 -29.68 1.72
C ALA A 25 -24.69 -30.30 2.37
N ASN A 26 -25.80 -29.55 2.44
CA ASN A 26 -27.06 -29.92 3.11
C ASN A 26 -26.95 -30.15 4.63
N HIS A 27 -25.83 -29.77 5.25
CA HIS A 27 -25.64 -29.78 6.69
C HIS A 27 -25.67 -28.35 7.26
N THR A 28 -26.19 -28.26 8.47
CA THR A 28 -26.25 -27.04 9.27
C THR A 28 -25.24 -27.14 10.39
N ILE A 29 -24.18 -26.34 10.32
CA ILE A 29 -23.06 -26.41 11.26
C ILE A 29 -23.06 -25.17 12.14
N LYS A 30 -23.28 -25.35 13.44
CA LYS A 30 -23.24 -24.26 14.42
C LYS A 30 -21.79 -24.00 14.85
N THR A 31 -21.36 -22.75 14.80
CA THR A 31 -20.07 -22.31 15.32
C THR A 31 -20.15 -20.89 15.86
N ASN A 32 -19.01 -20.32 16.24
CA ASN A 32 -18.92 -18.94 16.69
C ASN A 32 -17.90 -18.18 15.86
N THR A 33 -18.15 -16.89 15.65
CA THR A 33 -17.12 -15.97 15.20
C THR A 33 -16.01 -15.91 16.26
N LEU A 34 -14.77 -15.93 15.82
CA LEU A 34 -13.60 -15.46 16.54
C LEU A 34 -13.34 -13.98 16.24
N ASP A 35 -13.80 -13.54 15.06
CA ASP A 35 -13.65 -12.17 14.59
C ASP A 35 -14.66 -11.87 13.47
N VAL A 36 -15.08 -10.61 13.37
CA VAL A 36 -15.95 -10.10 12.31
C VAL A 36 -15.33 -8.84 11.73
N SER A 37 -15.43 -8.70 10.42
CA SER A 37 -14.98 -7.53 9.66
C SER A 37 -15.92 -7.21 8.52
N ALA A 38 -15.72 -6.06 7.86
CA ALA A 38 -16.56 -5.62 6.75
C ALA A 38 -16.65 -6.65 5.61
N SER A 39 -15.54 -7.28 5.20
CA SER A 39 -15.54 -8.27 4.09
C SER A 39 -15.44 -9.73 4.50
N GLY A 40 -15.48 -10.06 5.79
CA GLY A 40 -15.28 -11.45 6.15
C GLY A 40 -15.32 -11.79 7.63
N LEU A 41 -15.20 -13.09 7.87
CA LEU A 41 -15.33 -13.71 9.18
C LEU A 41 -14.14 -14.59 9.46
N ARG A 42 -13.77 -14.64 10.74
CA ARG A 42 -12.93 -15.71 11.25
C ARG A 42 -13.79 -16.53 12.18
N LEU A 43 -13.98 -17.81 11.88
CA LEU A 43 -14.83 -18.71 12.66
C LEU A 43 -13.98 -19.69 13.45
N LYS A 44 -14.51 -20.14 14.60
CA LYS A 44 -13.95 -21.31 15.28
C LYS A 44 -14.16 -22.52 14.38
N ARG A 45 -13.12 -23.32 14.17
CA ARG A 45 -13.25 -24.53 13.35
C ARG A 45 -14.15 -25.53 14.10
N PRO A 46 -15.27 -25.98 13.51
CA PRO A 46 -16.08 -27.06 14.05
C PRO A 46 -15.32 -28.38 13.96
N GLU A 47 -15.45 -29.24 14.97
CA GLU A 47 -14.87 -30.58 14.95
C GLU A 47 -15.59 -31.45 13.91
N GLY A 48 -14.84 -32.32 13.22
CA GLY A 48 -15.40 -33.24 12.21
C GLY A 48 -15.85 -32.60 10.89
N VAL A 49 -15.71 -31.28 10.72
CA VAL A 49 -16.10 -30.58 9.48
C VAL A 49 -14.89 -30.39 8.57
N TYR A 50 -15.01 -30.89 7.34
CA TYR A 50 -14.05 -30.69 6.26
C TYR A 50 -14.68 -29.84 5.16
N ILE A 51 -14.38 -28.54 5.21
CA ILE A 51 -14.63 -27.59 4.13
C ILE A 51 -13.27 -27.35 3.47
N ARG A 52 -13.19 -27.09 2.17
CA ARG A 52 -11.95 -26.82 1.44
C ARG A 52 -11.82 -25.31 1.16
N PRO A 53 -10.58 -24.77 1.12
CA PRO A 53 -10.38 -23.43 0.58
C PRO A 53 -10.95 -23.31 -0.84
N GLY A 54 -11.64 -22.21 -1.12
CA GLY A 54 -12.34 -21.93 -2.37
C GLY A 54 -13.82 -22.32 -2.39
N GLU A 55 -14.32 -23.09 -1.42
CA GLU A 55 -15.74 -23.44 -1.36
C GLU A 55 -16.58 -22.27 -0.83
N VAL A 56 -17.76 -22.07 -1.41
CA VAL A 56 -18.73 -21.04 -1.02
C VAL A 56 -19.78 -21.65 -0.08
N THR A 57 -20.05 -20.98 1.04
CA THR A 57 -21.03 -21.40 2.04
C THR A 57 -21.85 -20.21 2.51
N ASP A 58 -23.13 -20.42 2.81
CA ASP A 58 -23.94 -19.37 3.43
C ASP A 58 -23.71 -19.34 4.94
N VAL A 59 -23.58 -18.13 5.47
CA VAL A 59 -23.40 -17.86 6.90
C VAL A 59 -24.61 -17.09 7.41
N ASP A 60 -25.37 -17.71 8.31
CA ASP A 60 -26.50 -17.10 9.00
C ASP A 60 -26.10 -16.61 10.39
N PHE A 61 -26.60 -15.43 10.76
CA PHE A 61 -26.51 -14.88 12.12
C PHE A 61 -27.85 -15.06 12.83
N PRO A 62 -28.03 -16.11 13.67
CA PRO A 62 -29.34 -16.47 14.23
C PRO A 62 -29.97 -15.37 15.08
N ASP A 63 -29.15 -14.54 15.73
CA ASP A 63 -29.61 -13.41 16.56
C ASP A 63 -30.04 -12.18 15.73
N LYS A 64 -29.94 -12.27 14.39
CA LYS A 64 -30.33 -11.25 13.42
C LYS A 64 -31.02 -11.94 12.24
N ALA A 65 -32.33 -12.13 12.38
CA ALA A 65 -33.17 -12.92 11.47
C ALA A 65 -33.09 -12.55 9.98
N THR A 66 -32.51 -11.40 9.62
CA THR A 66 -32.34 -10.92 8.24
C THR A 66 -30.90 -10.95 7.72
N MET A 67 -29.93 -11.39 8.53
CA MET A 67 -28.51 -11.34 8.16
C MET A 67 -27.98 -12.72 7.76
N ASN A 68 -28.05 -12.99 6.46
CA ASN A 68 -27.38 -14.09 5.76
C ASN A 68 -26.33 -13.51 4.81
N VAL A 69 -25.15 -14.12 4.76
CA VAL A 69 -24.08 -13.75 3.84
C VAL A 69 -23.46 -14.99 3.21
N ALA A 70 -23.41 -15.04 1.89
CA ALA A 70 -22.59 -16.01 1.16
C ALA A 70 -21.10 -15.66 1.36
N ALA A 71 -20.28 -16.65 1.68
CA ALA A 71 -18.86 -16.45 1.94
C ALA A 71 -18.02 -17.62 1.39
N THR A 72 -16.91 -17.28 0.74
CA THR A 72 -15.90 -18.24 0.29
C THR A 72 -14.92 -18.55 1.42
N VAL A 73 -14.57 -19.82 1.61
CA VAL A 73 -13.50 -20.20 2.54
C VAL A 73 -12.15 -19.78 1.97
N ALA A 74 -11.58 -18.72 2.52
CA ALA A 74 -10.29 -18.20 2.08
C ALA A 74 -9.12 -19.06 2.56
N TYR A 75 -9.17 -19.55 3.80
CA TYR A 75 -8.14 -20.45 4.34
C TYR A 75 -8.62 -21.22 5.57
N ILE A 76 -7.91 -22.30 5.90
CA ILE A 76 -8.21 -23.14 7.06
C ILE A 76 -6.97 -23.28 7.93
N GLY A 77 -7.11 -22.86 9.19
CA GLY A 77 -6.12 -23.08 10.23
C GLY A 77 -6.41 -24.32 11.06
N LYS A 78 -5.49 -24.61 12.00
CA LYS A 78 -5.66 -25.71 12.97
C LYS A 78 -6.94 -25.55 13.81
N SER A 79 -7.28 -24.31 14.21
CA SER A 79 -8.38 -24.01 15.14
C SER A 79 -9.46 -23.09 14.58
N HIS A 80 -9.34 -22.66 13.32
CA HIS A 80 -10.21 -21.64 12.76
C HIS A 80 -10.37 -21.76 11.26
N ILE A 81 -11.45 -21.18 10.75
CA ILE A 81 -11.74 -21.04 9.32
C ILE A 81 -11.77 -19.54 9.03
N GLY A 82 -11.02 -19.10 8.02
CA GLY A 82 -11.09 -17.75 7.49
C GLY A 82 -12.02 -17.71 6.29
N MET A 83 -13.01 -16.83 6.33
CA MET A 83 -14.04 -16.70 5.30
C MET A 83 -14.07 -15.27 4.77
N GLN A 84 -14.28 -15.14 3.46
CA GLN A 84 -14.40 -13.88 2.76
C GLN A 84 -15.79 -13.80 2.13
N PHE A 85 -16.51 -12.71 2.32
CA PHE A 85 -17.84 -12.51 1.77
C PHE A 85 -17.81 -12.45 0.24
N CYS A 86 -18.80 -13.07 -0.38
CA CYS A 86 -18.99 -13.04 -1.82
C CYS A 86 -19.77 -11.78 -2.20
N HIS A 87 -19.16 -10.89 -2.98
CA HIS A 87 -19.82 -9.73 -3.60
C HIS A 87 -20.61 -8.80 -2.66
N ARG A 88 -20.33 -8.83 -1.35
CA ARG A 88 -20.99 -8.00 -0.34
C ARG A 88 -20.02 -7.66 0.79
N ARG A 89 -20.29 -6.54 1.44
CA ARG A 89 -19.72 -6.17 2.73
C ARG A 89 -20.79 -5.79 3.72
N PHE A 90 -20.44 -5.92 4.99
CA PHE A 90 -21.20 -5.25 6.04
C PHE A 90 -20.89 -3.76 6.01
N SER A 91 -21.95 -2.97 5.95
CA SER A 91 -21.92 -1.54 6.26
C SER A 91 -21.46 -1.31 7.71
N GLU A 92 -21.05 -0.08 8.03
CA GLU A 92 -20.76 0.30 9.41
C GLU A 92 -21.95 0.08 10.35
N TYR A 93 -23.16 0.30 9.83
CA TYR A 93 -24.41 0.06 10.55
C TYR A 93 -24.56 -1.42 10.91
N GLU A 94 -24.42 -2.32 9.93
CA GLU A 94 -24.49 -3.77 10.14
C GLU A 94 -23.40 -4.28 11.10
N LEU A 95 -22.18 -3.78 10.96
CA LEU A 95 -21.09 -4.10 11.90
C LEU A 95 -21.41 -3.62 13.31
N ARG A 96 -22.00 -2.44 13.46
CA ARG A 96 -22.44 -1.90 14.76
C ARG A 96 -23.56 -2.74 15.35
N GLU A 97 -24.55 -3.12 14.54
CA GLU A 97 -25.63 -4.01 14.98
C GLU A 97 -25.10 -5.35 15.47
N LEU A 98 -24.20 -5.98 14.72
CA LEU A 98 -23.54 -7.22 15.13
C LEU A 98 -22.74 -7.02 16.43
N TYR A 99 -22.05 -5.89 16.55
CA TYR A 99 -21.34 -5.54 17.77
C TYR A 99 -22.27 -5.39 18.97
N ASP A 100 -23.44 -4.79 18.79
CA ASP A 100 -24.41 -4.53 19.86
C ASP A 100 -25.15 -5.77 20.34
N VAL A 101 -25.29 -6.79 19.48
CA VAL A 101 -25.76 -8.13 19.87
C VAL A 101 -24.78 -8.83 20.80
N ALA A 102 -23.49 -8.51 20.74
CA ALA A 102 -22.50 -9.14 21.60
C ALA A 102 -22.73 -8.77 23.09
N PRO A 103 -22.55 -9.75 24.01
CA PRO A 103 -22.65 -9.49 25.44
C PRO A 103 -21.80 -8.29 25.87
N SER A 104 -22.31 -7.48 26.80
CA SER A 104 -21.64 -6.25 27.26
C SER A 104 -20.21 -6.50 27.75
N TRP A 105 -19.94 -7.63 28.42
CA TRP A 105 -18.60 -8.02 28.86
C TRP A 105 -17.64 -8.30 27.69
N GLN A 106 -18.11 -8.85 26.56
CA GLN A 106 -17.29 -9.04 25.36
C GLN A 106 -16.96 -7.70 24.72
N ARG A 107 -17.96 -6.81 24.61
CA ARG A 107 -17.76 -5.45 24.10
C ARG A 107 -16.76 -4.66 24.94
N LEU A 108 -16.88 -4.73 26.27
CA LEU A 108 -15.93 -4.14 27.20
C LEU A 108 -14.53 -4.74 27.02
N THR A 109 -14.42 -6.06 26.95
CA THR A 109 -13.14 -6.75 26.74
C THR A 109 -12.48 -6.36 25.42
N ALA A 110 -13.24 -6.31 24.32
CA ALA A 110 -12.76 -5.91 23.01
C ALA A 110 -12.29 -4.44 23.00
N ARG A 111 -13.10 -3.54 23.57
CA ARG A 111 -12.76 -2.12 23.72
C ARG A 111 -11.50 -1.93 24.58
N SER A 112 -11.41 -2.61 25.72
CA SER A 112 -10.25 -2.55 26.61
C SER A 112 -8.99 -3.10 25.95
N LYS A 113 -9.08 -4.21 25.21
CA LYS A 113 -7.94 -4.74 24.44
C LYS A 113 -7.45 -3.77 23.36
N ARG A 114 -8.37 -3.13 22.61
CA ARG A 114 -8.02 -2.13 21.61
C ARG A 114 -7.41 -0.88 22.24
N ALA A 115 -7.99 -0.41 23.34
CA ALA A 115 -7.49 0.73 24.10
C ALA A 115 -6.09 0.43 24.65
N LEU A 116 -5.89 -0.74 25.25
CA LEU A 116 -4.59 -1.21 25.73
C LEU A 116 -3.58 -1.26 24.59
N TRP A 117 -3.90 -1.90 23.46
CA TRP A 117 -3.00 -1.96 22.31
C TRP A 117 -2.61 -0.56 21.79
N ARG A 118 -3.58 0.34 21.65
CA ARG A 118 -3.34 1.72 21.20
C ARG A 118 -2.47 2.48 22.21
N SER A 119 -2.76 2.36 23.50
CA SER A 119 -2.00 2.99 24.57
C SER A 119 -0.58 2.42 24.67
N SER A 120 -0.40 1.10 24.57
CA SER A 120 0.91 0.45 24.54
C SER A 120 1.74 0.90 23.35
N ARG A 121 1.14 0.99 22.15
CA ARG A 121 1.84 1.53 20.97
C ARG A 121 2.26 2.98 21.19
N ARG A 122 1.35 3.84 21.66
CA ARG A 122 1.64 5.24 21.95
C ARG A 122 2.75 5.38 23.01
N PHE A 123 2.68 4.58 24.07
CA PHE A 123 3.70 4.55 25.11
C PHE A 123 5.06 4.10 24.57
N ALA A 124 5.09 3.07 23.72
CA ALA A 124 6.32 2.64 23.05
C ALA A 124 6.91 3.75 22.17
N VAL A 125 6.08 4.43 21.36
CA VAL A 125 6.53 5.58 20.55
C VAL A 125 7.10 6.69 21.42
N LEU A 126 6.44 7.02 22.53
CA LEU A 126 6.93 8.02 23.48
C LEU A 126 8.28 7.62 24.07
N LEU A 127 8.42 6.39 24.57
CA LEU A 127 9.68 5.91 25.16
C LEU A 127 10.81 5.88 24.13
N THR A 128 10.54 5.34 22.93
CA THR A 128 11.49 5.28 21.82
C THR A 128 12.00 6.66 21.44
N ASN A 129 11.14 7.68 21.47
CA ASN A 129 11.50 9.04 21.06
C ASN A 129 11.92 9.95 22.21
N THR A 130 12.00 9.43 23.44
CA THR A 130 12.49 10.19 24.61
C THR A 130 13.64 9.45 25.28
N LEU A 131 13.34 8.55 26.21
CA LEU A 131 14.32 7.88 27.06
C LEU A 131 15.18 6.86 26.31
N LEU A 132 14.64 6.22 25.28
CA LEU A 132 15.30 5.13 24.56
C LEU A 132 15.89 5.56 23.20
N ARG A 133 15.86 6.85 22.86
CA ARG A 133 16.29 7.32 21.52
C ARG A 133 17.76 6.99 21.25
N SER A 134 18.65 7.45 22.13
CA SER A 134 20.10 7.23 22.01
C SER A 134 20.48 5.74 21.96
N PRO A 135 20.01 4.85 22.86
CA PRO A 135 20.34 3.44 22.76
C PRO A 135 19.75 2.77 21.51
N ILE A 136 18.55 3.17 21.06
CA ILE A 136 17.97 2.67 19.79
C ILE A 136 18.87 3.07 18.61
N HIS A 137 19.34 4.32 18.56
CA HIS A 137 20.24 4.77 17.50
C HIS A 137 21.56 4.00 17.52
N ALA A 138 22.18 3.86 18.70
CA ALA A 138 23.44 3.15 18.88
C ALA A 138 23.35 1.65 18.51
N MET A 139 22.20 1.03 18.77
CA MET A 139 21.94 -0.37 18.43
C MET A 139 21.57 -0.56 16.95
N ALA A 140 20.77 0.35 16.40
CA ALA A 140 20.30 0.25 15.01
C ALA A 140 21.44 0.49 14.02
N ARG A 141 22.32 1.48 14.30
CA ARG A 141 23.38 1.97 13.39
C ARG A 141 22.84 2.10 11.95
N PRO A 142 21.88 3.02 11.72
CA PRO A 142 21.19 3.10 10.45
C PRO A 142 22.17 3.48 9.33
N HIS A 143 22.14 2.70 8.25
CA HIS A 143 22.82 3.02 6.99
C HIS A 143 21.95 3.93 6.13
N PHE A 144 20.63 3.81 6.28
CA PHE A 144 19.64 4.61 5.58
C PHE A 144 18.47 5.01 6.48
N LEU A 145 17.78 6.06 6.09
CA LEU A 145 16.49 6.43 6.65
C LEU A 145 15.40 6.30 5.60
N PHE A 146 14.21 5.98 6.07
CA PHE A 146 12.99 6.16 5.31
C PHE A 146 12.19 7.30 5.94
N ALA A 147 12.25 8.46 5.30
CA ALA A 147 11.64 9.70 5.76
C ALA A 147 10.18 9.75 5.31
N VAL A 148 9.27 9.78 6.29
CA VAL A 148 7.83 9.71 6.05
C VAL A 148 7.06 10.84 6.72
N TYR A 149 5.85 11.07 6.24
CA TYR A 149 4.87 11.95 6.85
C TYR A 149 3.52 11.22 6.89
N GLY A 150 2.54 11.79 7.58
CA GLY A 150 1.20 11.20 7.61
C GLY A 150 0.12 12.26 7.77
N ASN A 151 -1.12 11.84 7.49
CA ASN A 151 -2.29 12.64 7.80
C ASN A 151 -2.71 12.46 9.28
N GLN A 152 -3.73 13.22 9.70
CA GLN A 152 -4.20 13.22 11.08
C GLN A 152 -4.65 11.83 11.57
N GLN A 153 -5.28 11.03 10.70
CA GLN A 153 -5.74 9.68 11.02
C GLN A 153 -4.56 8.73 11.24
N GLN A 154 -3.57 8.75 10.33
CA GLN A 154 -2.37 7.92 10.41
C GLN A 154 -1.55 8.28 11.66
N ALA A 155 -1.24 9.57 11.84
CA ALA A 155 -0.43 10.08 12.95
C ALA A 155 -1.11 9.89 14.32
N GLY A 156 -2.42 10.14 14.40
CA GLY A 156 -3.22 9.96 15.62
C GLY A 156 -3.22 8.51 16.13
N SER A 157 -2.84 7.56 15.29
CA SER A 157 -2.66 6.17 15.66
C SER A 157 -1.37 5.95 16.50
N TYR A 158 -0.33 6.76 16.29
CA TYR A 158 1.00 6.62 16.91
C TYR A 158 1.22 7.54 18.11
N PHE A 159 0.65 8.76 18.10
CA PHE A 159 0.82 9.71 19.20
C PHE A 159 -0.39 10.64 19.36
N THR A 160 -0.41 11.43 20.43
CA THR A 160 -1.40 12.49 20.67
C THR A 160 -0.71 13.86 20.61
N PRO A 161 -1.46 14.97 20.42
CA PRO A 161 -0.87 16.31 20.43
C PRO A 161 -0.06 16.64 21.69
N GLY A 162 -0.52 16.15 22.86
CA GLY A 162 0.21 16.31 24.12
C GLY A 162 1.52 15.52 24.20
N MET A 163 1.60 14.35 23.55
CA MET A 163 2.84 13.58 23.44
C MET A 163 3.82 14.25 22.48
N ALA A 164 3.34 14.76 21.35
CA ALA A 164 4.17 15.41 20.33
C ALA A 164 5.02 16.54 20.92
N ARG A 165 4.43 17.37 21.81
CA ARG A 165 5.13 18.44 22.54
C ARG A 165 6.32 17.98 23.39
N ARG A 166 6.42 16.68 23.72
CA ARG A 166 7.50 16.10 24.53
C ARG A 166 8.48 15.26 23.72
N MET A 167 8.22 15.07 22.44
CA MET A 167 9.05 14.26 21.55
C MET A 167 9.79 15.17 20.56
N PRO A 168 10.95 14.74 20.04
CA PRO A 168 11.65 15.47 18.99
C PRO A 168 10.80 15.55 17.71
N PRO A 169 11.05 16.54 16.83
CA PRO A 169 10.35 16.69 15.55
C PRO A 169 10.41 15.45 14.65
N ASN A 170 11.50 14.68 14.74
CA ASN A 170 11.72 13.46 13.98
C ASN A 170 11.45 12.22 14.83
N LEU A 171 10.33 11.55 14.54
CA LEU A 171 9.88 10.40 15.30
C LEU A 171 10.37 9.10 14.68
N VAL A 172 11.19 8.35 15.40
CA VAL A 172 11.50 6.95 15.06
C VAL A 172 10.25 6.12 15.32
N LEU A 173 9.68 5.59 14.24
CA LEU A 173 8.46 4.77 14.29
C LEU A 173 8.73 3.29 14.04
N GLY A 174 9.89 2.95 13.46
CA GLY A 174 10.21 1.56 13.18
C GLY A 174 11.63 1.34 12.69
N PHE A 175 11.94 0.05 12.53
CA PHE A 175 13.20 -0.47 12.04
C PHE A 175 12.97 -1.15 10.69
N ILE A 176 13.94 -0.97 9.80
CA ILE A 176 13.96 -1.57 8.47
C ILE A 176 15.24 -2.38 8.34
N ARG A 177 15.12 -3.59 7.78
CA ARG A 177 16.27 -4.43 7.42
C ARG A 177 16.11 -4.91 5.99
N ASN A 178 17.18 -4.83 5.23
CA ASN A 178 17.32 -5.54 3.97
C ASN A 178 18.72 -6.15 3.90
N GLN A 179 18.82 -7.47 3.94
CA GLN A 179 20.11 -8.19 4.02
C GLN A 179 20.95 -7.69 5.23
N ASP A 180 22.22 -7.33 5.04
CA ASP A 180 23.10 -6.71 6.06
C ASP A 180 22.81 -5.22 6.30
N LYS A 181 22.01 -4.56 5.47
CA LYS A 181 21.68 -3.15 5.63
C LYS A 181 20.54 -2.95 6.62
N ARG A 182 20.70 -1.91 7.44
CA ARG A 182 19.75 -1.53 8.50
C ARG A 182 19.35 -0.09 8.33
N GLY A 183 18.10 0.24 8.59
CA GLY A 183 17.59 1.59 8.53
C GLY A 183 16.48 1.84 9.52
N LEU A 184 16.06 3.10 9.61
CA LEU A 184 14.96 3.53 10.47
C LEU A 184 13.83 4.13 9.63
N LEU A 185 12.60 3.85 10.04
CA LEU A 185 11.41 4.57 9.60
C LEU A 185 11.27 5.82 10.50
N VAL A 186 11.45 7.01 9.92
CA VAL A 186 11.46 8.27 10.66
C VAL A 186 10.37 9.19 10.12
N ALA A 187 9.39 9.50 10.96
CA ALA A 187 8.25 10.34 10.59
C ALA A 187 8.44 11.78 11.05
N SER A 188 7.97 12.73 10.23
CA SER A 188 7.75 14.10 10.67
C SER A 188 6.62 14.19 11.70
N GLN A 189 6.76 15.08 12.68
CA GLN A 189 5.63 15.50 13.52
C GLN A 189 4.64 16.40 12.76
N PHE A 190 5.07 17.07 11.70
CA PHE A 190 4.19 17.87 10.86
C PHE A 190 3.33 16.98 9.98
N MET A 191 2.06 17.34 9.87
CA MET A 191 1.11 16.62 9.02
C MET A 191 1.36 16.94 7.55
N GLU A 192 0.85 16.08 6.66
CA GLU A 192 0.95 16.26 5.20
C GLU A 192 0.58 17.68 4.73
N HIS A 193 -0.61 18.17 5.11
CA HIS A 193 -1.08 19.50 4.71
C HIS A 193 -0.14 20.62 5.18
N GLU A 194 0.48 20.47 6.36
CA GLU A 194 1.42 21.47 6.87
C GLU A 194 2.72 21.51 6.06
N LEU A 195 3.22 20.35 5.63
CA LEU A 195 4.42 20.25 4.79
C LEU A 195 4.15 20.72 3.37
N GLU A 196 2.93 20.52 2.87
CA GLU A 196 2.51 21.01 1.56
C GLU A 196 2.41 22.54 1.52
N GLU A 197 1.87 23.15 2.58
CA GLU A 197 1.60 24.59 2.66
C GLU A 197 2.82 25.41 3.09
N ASP A 198 3.64 24.90 4.02
CA ASP A 198 4.69 25.67 4.70
C ASP A 198 6.09 25.11 4.40
N SER A 199 6.82 25.81 3.53
CA SER A 199 8.19 25.44 3.17
C SER A 199 9.16 25.51 4.34
N GLU A 200 8.94 26.36 5.37
CA GLU A 200 9.84 26.41 6.53
C GLU A 200 9.76 25.13 7.36
N LYS A 201 8.58 24.52 7.46
CA LYS A 201 8.41 23.21 8.11
C LYS A 201 9.14 22.10 7.37
N VAL A 202 9.16 22.14 6.04
CA VAL A 202 9.94 21.20 5.22
C VAL A 202 11.43 21.37 5.47
N ARG A 203 11.94 22.62 5.44
CA ARG A 203 13.35 22.91 5.72
C ARG A 203 13.75 22.44 7.11
N PHE A 204 12.94 22.77 8.12
CA PHE A 204 13.17 22.35 9.50
C PHE A 204 13.16 20.83 9.66
N TYR A 205 12.22 20.13 9.01
CA TYR A 205 12.15 18.67 9.05
C TYR A 205 13.42 18.02 8.47
N LEU A 206 13.88 18.46 7.30
CA LEU A 206 15.06 17.89 6.65
C LEU A 206 16.36 18.26 7.36
N ASP A 207 16.52 19.51 7.79
CA ASP A 207 17.69 19.97 8.56
C ASP A 207 17.80 19.19 9.88
N GLN A 208 16.69 18.99 10.59
CA GLN A 208 16.70 18.16 11.80
C GLN A 208 17.00 16.69 11.48
N LEU A 209 16.55 16.15 10.33
CA LEU A 209 16.87 14.77 9.93
C LEU A 209 18.37 14.60 9.71
N GLN A 210 19.00 15.52 8.98
CA GLN A 210 20.43 15.47 8.73
C GLN A 210 21.26 15.66 10.01
N ARG A 211 20.82 16.55 10.92
CA ARG A 211 21.46 16.73 12.24
C ARG A 211 21.33 15.52 13.16
N ASP A 212 20.16 14.87 13.17
CA ASP A 212 19.90 13.70 14.00
C ASP A 212 20.64 12.44 13.50
N TYR A 213 20.98 12.41 12.20
CA TYR A 213 21.54 11.25 11.52
C TYR A 213 22.66 11.65 10.52
N PRO A 214 23.76 12.26 11.00
CA PRO A 214 24.82 12.80 10.13
C PRO A 214 25.57 11.71 9.35
N ASP A 215 25.61 10.48 9.88
CA ASP A 215 26.38 9.37 9.29
C ASP A 215 25.54 8.49 8.35
N VAL A 216 24.27 8.83 8.13
CA VAL A 216 23.41 8.08 7.22
C VAL A 216 23.82 8.37 5.77
N GLN A 217 23.96 7.31 4.99
CA GLN A 217 24.38 7.40 3.59
C GLN A 217 23.22 7.78 2.67
N ARG A 218 22.00 7.31 2.95
CA ARG A 218 20.82 7.55 2.08
C ARG A 218 19.55 7.82 2.88
N ILE A 219 18.76 8.80 2.44
CA ILE A 219 17.47 9.18 3.04
C ILE A 219 16.41 9.11 1.94
N ALA A 220 15.62 8.04 1.94
CA ALA A 220 14.52 7.87 1.00
C ALA A 220 13.37 8.81 1.38
N LEU A 221 12.96 9.68 0.44
CA LEU A 221 11.83 10.58 0.60
C LEU A 221 10.54 9.92 0.09
N VAL A 222 9.53 9.75 0.94
CA VAL A 222 8.30 9.04 0.55
C VAL A 222 7.30 9.93 -0.20
N GLY A 223 6.55 9.34 -1.14
CA GLY A 223 5.32 9.92 -1.68
C GLY A 223 5.54 11.30 -2.29
N ARG A 224 4.84 12.31 -1.77
CA ARG A 224 4.92 13.71 -2.25
C ARG A 224 6.06 14.50 -1.61
N LEU A 225 6.80 13.92 -0.66
CA LEU A 225 7.88 14.62 0.05
C LEU A 225 8.93 15.21 -0.91
N PRO A 226 9.40 14.53 -1.97
CA PRO A 226 10.30 15.15 -2.95
C PRO A 226 9.76 16.46 -3.53
N ASN A 227 8.46 16.52 -3.84
CA ASN A 227 7.84 17.73 -4.37
C ASN A 227 7.81 18.85 -3.32
N PHE A 228 7.55 18.52 -2.05
CA PHE A 228 7.59 19.49 -0.95
C PHE A 228 9.00 20.06 -0.75
N VAL A 229 10.02 19.19 -0.85
CA VAL A 229 11.44 19.55 -0.72
C VAL A 229 11.88 20.50 -1.86
N MET A 230 11.54 20.17 -3.10
CA MET A 230 11.81 21.03 -4.25
C MET A 230 11.05 22.36 -4.16
N LYS A 231 9.78 22.34 -3.74
CA LYS A 231 8.98 23.57 -3.52
C LYS A 231 9.61 24.47 -2.44
N ALA A 232 10.24 23.88 -1.43
CA ALA A 232 10.99 24.60 -0.41
C ALA A 232 12.36 25.13 -0.89
N GLY A 233 12.73 24.90 -2.16
CA GLY A 233 14.00 25.34 -2.73
C GLY A 233 15.20 24.52 -2.27
N ILE A 234 14.99 23.29 -1.79
CA ILE A 234 16.07 22.37 -1.44
C ILE A 234 16.34 21.47 -2.63
N GLU A 235 17.59 21.44 -3.08
CA GLU A 235 18.07 20.49 -4.07
C GLU A 235 18.14 19.08 -3.47
N ILE A 236 17.62 18.09 -4.19
CA ILE A 236 17.65 16.68 -3.75
C ILE A 236 18.98 16.07 -4.23
N THR A 237 20.02 16.25 -3.42
CA THR A 237 21.32 15.61 -3.59
C THR A 237 21.63 14.68 -2.42
N GLU A 238 22.68 13.87 -2.53
CA GLU A 238 23.16 13.01 -1.45
C GLU A 238 23.24 13.78 -0.11
N PRO A 239 22.69 13.24 1.00
CA PRO A 239 22.13 11.89 1.19
C PRO A 239 20.66 11.72 0.80
N LEU A 240 19.95 12.76 0.36
CA LEU A 240 18.54 12.68 -0.01
C LEU A 240 18.35 11.89 -1.31
N VAL A 241 17.33 11.05 -1.34
CA VAL A 241 16.97 10.21 -2.50
C VAL A 241 15.54 10.52 -2.90
N GLU A 242 15.36 10.95 -4.15
CA GLU A 242 14.07 11.34 -4.71
C GLU A 242 13.11 10.14 -4.83
N GLY A 243 13.64 8.97 -5.20
CA GLY A 243 12.84 7.76 -5.36
C GLY A 243 12.22 7.58 -6.74
N SER A 244 12.63 8.39 -7.72
CA SER A 244 12.14 8.36 -9.10
C SER A 244 12.48 7.08 -9.85
N LEU A 245 13.75 6.67 -9.86
CA LEU A 245 14.25 5.45 -10.52
C LEU A 245 13.65 4.21 -9.88
N GLY A 246 13.55 4.16 -8.55
CA GLY A 246 12.97 3.02 -7.84
C GLY A 246 11.49 2.84 -8.15
N THR A 247 10.73 3.93 -8.26
CA THR A 247 9.32 3.90 -8.68
C THR A 247 9.17 3.52 -10.16
N ARG A 248 10.00 4.08 -11.04
CA ARG A 248 10.02 3.72 -12.46
C ARG A 248 10.32 2.23 -12.66
N TYR A 249 11.32 1.69 -11.96
CA TYR A 249 11.65 0.26 -11.98
C TYR A 249 10.48 -0.61 -11.50
N MET A 250 9.85 -0.23 -10.39
CA MET A 250 8.69 -0.92 -9.86
C MET A 250 7.55 -1.03 -10.88
N ILE A 251 7.24 0.08 -11.56
CA ILE A 251 6.20 0.14 -12.58
C ILE A 251 6.60 -0.63 -13.82
N TRP A 252 7.84 -0.49 -14.28
CA TRP A 252 8.37 -1.20 -15.44
C TRP A 252 8.30 -2.72 -15.24
N ASP A 253 8.77 -3.23 -14.10
CA ASP A 253 8.75 -4.67 -13.82
C ASP A 253 7.31 -5.20 -13.63
N VAL A 254 6.40 -4.39 -13.05
CA VAL A 254 4.98 -4.73 -13.00
C VAL A 254 4.35 -4.76 -14.39
N ALA A 255 4.61 -3.76 -15.24
CA ALA A 255 4.05 -3.70 -16.58
C ALA A 255 4.51 -4.90 -17.42
N ARG A 256 5.80 -5.27 -17.33
CA ARG A 256 6.32 -6.53 -17.90
C ARG A 256 5.49 -7.73 -17.46
N LYS A 257 5.24 -7.87 -16.16
CA LYS A 257 4.41 -8.95 -15.59
C LYS A 257 2.93 -8.87 -15.96
N MET A 258 2.39 -7.67 -16.21
CA MET A 258 1.03 -7.51 -16.74
C MET A 258 0.93 -8.11 -18.14
N ARG A 259 1.91 -7.82 -19.02
CA ARG A 259 2.00 -8.39 -20.38
C ARG A 259 2.17 -9.91 -20.37
N GLU A 260 2.87 -10.45 -19.38
CA GLU A 260 3.06 -11.91 -19.22
C GLU A 260 1.78 -12.66 -18.80
N ARG A 261 0.72 -11.97 -18.35
CA ARG A 261 -0.54 -12.63 -17.96
C ARG A 261 -1.25 -13.20 -19.20
N PRO A 262 -1.76 -14.44 -19.17
CA PRO A 262 -2.38 -15.07 -20.33
C PRO A 262 -3.46 -14.22 -21.00
N GLN A 263 -4.33 -13.58 -20.21
CA GLN A 263 -5.42 -12.74 -20.70
C GLN A 263 -4.99 -11.41 -21.33
N TYR A 264 -3.73 -10.99 -21.14
CA TYR A 264 -3.19 -9.73 -21.66
C TYR A 264 -1.96 -9.92 -22.57
N SER A 265 -1.58 -11.16 -22.84
CA SER A 265 -0.39 -11.52 -23.63
C SER A 265 -0.36 -10.97 -25.06
N GLN A 266 -1.51 -10.58 -25.60
CA GLN A 266 -1.65 -9.99 -26.93
C GLN A 266 -1.76 -8.46 -26.91
N GLN A 267 -1.70 -7.82 -25.74
CA GLN A 267 -1.75 -6.37 -25.63
C GLN A 267 -0.40 -5.77 -26.01
N THR A 268 -0.37 -4.96 -27.06
CA THR A 268 0.82 -4.23 -27.53
C THR A 268 0.85 -2.79 -27.04
N SER A 269 -0.18 -2.35 -26.34
CA SER A 269 -0.31 -1.00 -25.79
C SER A 269 -0.62 -0.98 -24.29
N ILE A 270 -0.26 0.13 -23.66
CA ILE A 270 -0.54 0.40 -22.24
C ILE A 270 -0.82 1.89 -22.03
N VAL A 271 -1.74 2.20 -21.10
CA VAL A 271 -2.09 3.56 -20.72
C VAL A 271 -1.40 3.94 -19.40
N VAL A 272 -0.84 5.15 -19.33
CA VAL A 272 -0.33 5.77 -18.10
C VAL A 272 -1.26 6.92 -17.74
N LEU A 273 -2.10 6.73 -16.71
CA LEU A 273 -2.99 7.77 -16.18
C LEU A 273 -2.18 8.72 -15.30
N GLY A 274 -2.14 10.00 -15.64
CA GLY A 274 -1.19 10.96 -15.04
C GLY A 274 0.11 11.08 -15.84
N GLY A 275 0.06 10.82 -17.15
CA GLY A 275 1.23 10.75 -18.03
C GLY A 275 2.03 12.05 -18.14
N ALA A 276 1.45 13.22 -17.84
CA ALA A 276 2.19 14.49 -17.81
C ALA A 276 2.88 14.75 -16.46
N GLY A 277 2.74 13.84 -15.49
CA GLY A 277 3.41 13.92 -14.19
C GLY A 277 4.91 13.73 -14.32
N ARG A 278 5.68 14.17 -13.31
CA ARG A 278 7.14 14.00 -13.29
C ARG A 278 7.56 12.53 -13.48
N ILE A 279 6.97 11.64 -12.68
CA ILE A 279 7.16 10.18 -12.81
C ILE A 279 6.45 9.64 -14.05
N GLY A 280 5.21 10.07 -14.29
CA GLY A 280 4.38 9.57 -15.39
C GLY A 280 5.03 9.75 -16.76
N ASN A 281 5.67 10.89 -17.01
CA ASN A 281 6.34 11.18 -18.28
C ASN A 281 7.55 10.25 -18.50
N ALA A 282 8.38 10.08 -17.47
CA ALA A 282 9.53 9.16 -17.53
C ALA A 282 9.07 7.70 -17.71
N VAL A 283 8.02 7.28 -16.98
CA VAL A 283 7.40 5.97 -17.14
C VAL A 283 6.87 5.76 -18.56
N CYS A 284 6.28 6.78 -19.19
CA CYS A 284 5.81 6.66 -20.58
C CYS A 284 6.97 6.29 -21.52
N GLN A 285 8.14 6.90 -21.32
CA GLN A 285 9.34 6.58 -22.09
C GLN A 285 9.86 5.18 -21.77
N ASP A 286 10.00 4.83 -20.49
CA ASP A 286 10.50 3.53 -20.06
C ASP A 286 9.67 2.36 -20.60
N LEU A 287 8.35 2.51 -20.61
CA LEU A 287 7.43 1.49 -21.07
C LEU A 287 7.45 1.27 -22.59
N THR A 288 8.05 2.17 -23.38
CA THR A 288 8.25 1.91 -24.83
C THR A 288 9.22 0.75 -25.08
N SER A 289 10.04 0.36 -24.09
CA SER A 289 10.85 -0.87 -24.16
C SER A 289 10.03 -2.16 -24.04
N LEU A 290 8.78 -2.07 -23.59
CA LEU A 290 7.88 -3.21 -23.32
C LEU A 290 6.63 -3.21 -24.19
N TYR A 291 6.23 -2.07 -24.76
CA TYR A 291 5.00 -1.91 -25.53
C TYR A 291 5.26 -1.06 -26.77
N ASP A 292 4.66 -1.46 -27.89
CA ASP A 292 4.79 -0.76 -29.16
C ASP A 292 4.20 0.66 -29.07
N LYS A 293 3.11 0.81 -28.29
CA LYS A 293 2.43 2.08 -28.04
C LYS A 293 2.19 2.32 -26.55
N VAL A 294 2.61 3.47 -26.05
CA VAL A 294 2.28 3.93 -24.70
C VAL A 294 1.39 5.16 -24.79
N ILE A 295 0.27 5.16 -24.08
CA ILE A 295 -0.65 6.31 -24.07
C ILE A 295 -0.47 7.06 -22.75
N GLY A 296 0.21 8.19 -22.79
CA GLY A 296 0.27 9.13 -21.68
C GLY A 296 -1.02 9.93 -21.61
N PHE A 297 -1.94 9.56 -20.72
CA PHE A 297 -3.20 10.26 -20.53
C PHE A 297 -3.10 11.27 -19.39
N ASP A 298 -3.37 12.55 -19.67
CA ASP A 298 -3.40 13.60 -18.66
C ASP A 298 -4.24 14.81 -19.12
N PRO A 299 -5.09 15.41 -18.27
CA PRO A 299 -5.85 16.61 -18.61
C PRO A 299 -5.00 17.82 -19.00
N ARG A 300 -3.70 17.85 -18.66
CA ARG A 300 -2.78 18.93 -19.02
C ARG A 300 -2.35 18.93 -20.48
N TYR A 301 -2.59 17.85 -21.22
CA TYR A 301 -2.29 17.82 -22.65
C TYR A 301 -3.37 18.55 -23.44
N GLU A 302 -3.00 19.64 -24.11
CA GLU A 302 -3.93 20.48 -24.87
C GLU A 302 -4.32 19.86 -26.22
N GLU A 303 -3.42 19.07 -26.81
CA GLU A 303 -3.60 18.40 -28.09
C GLU A 303 -3.00 16.98 -28.07
N ASP A 304 -3.47 16.14 -29.00
CA ASP A 304 -2.91 14.82 -29.22
C ASP A 304 -1.53 14.96 -29.89
N ARG A 305 -0.51 14.40 -29.25
CA ARG A 305 0.87 14.42 -29.76
C ARG A 305 1.47 13.04 -29.75
N GLU A 306 1.92 12.59 -30.92
CA GLU A 306 2.72 11.37 -31.03
C GLU A 306 4.21 11.69 -30.96
N ILE A 307 4.93 10.92 -30.15
CA ILE A 307 6.38 11.01 -29.96
C ILE A 307 6.95 9.63 -30.29
N VAL A 308 7.75 9.56 -31.35
CA VAL A 308 8.48 8.33 -31.71
C VAL A 308 9.73 8.24 -30.85
N THR A 309 9.93 7.10 -30.19
CA THR A 309 11.15 6.74 -29.48
C THR A 309 11.90 5.67 -30.26
N ASP A 310 13.13 5.36 -29.84
CA ASP A 310 13.92 4.29 -30.46
C ASP A 310 13.31 2.89 -30.26
N GLN A 311 12.30 2.74 -29.39
CA GLN A 311 11.73 1.45 -28.99
C GLN A 311 10.22 1.35 -29.23
N GLY A 312 9.52 2.47 -29.48
CA GLY A 312 8.07 2.48 -29.67
C GLY A 312 7.53 3.88 -29.89
N THR A 313 6.22 4.08 -29.65
CA THR A 313 5.56 5.39 -29.79
C THR A 313 4.83 5.77 -28.51
N ILE A 314 4.91 7.04 -28.13
CA ILE A 314 4.12 7.61 -27.04
C ILE A 314 3.04 8.50 -27.63
N LEU A 315 1.78 8.25 -27.31
CA LEU A 315 0.67 9.18 -27.55
C LEU A 315 0.40 9.97 -26.27
N GLN A 316 0.69 11.27 -26.28
CA GLN A 316 0.25 12.20 -25.23
C GLN A 316 -1.15 12.70 -25.60
N THR A 317 -2.11 12.56 -24.70
CA THR A 317 -3.51 12.93 -24.98
C THR A 317 -4.30 13.24 -23.71
N SER A 318 -5.29 14.13 -23.82
CA SER A 318 -6.34 14.33 -22.82
C SER A 318 -7.69 13.74 -23.25
N SER A 319 -7.77 13.16 -24.46
CA SER A 319 -9.01 12.65 -25.04
C SER A 319 -9.36 11.26 -24.51
N PRO A 320 -10.48 11.10 -23.78
CA PRO A 320 -10.89 9.79 -23.24
C PRO A 320 -11.25 8.76 -24.31
N ALA A 321 -11.42 9.21 -25.57
CA ALA A 321 -11.73 8.32 -26.69
C ALA A 321 -10.63 7.28 -26.93
N HIS A 322 -9.36 7.63 -26.67
CA HIS A 322 -8.22 6.73 -26.83
C HIS A 322 -8.12 5.64 -25.76
N LEU A 323 -8.98 5.67 -24.73
CA LEU A 323 -8.99 4.66 -23.65
C LEU A 323 -9.86 3.44 -23.99
N LYS A 324 -10.78 3.56 -24.95
CA LYS A 324 -11.87 2.61 -25.13
C LYS A 324 -11.42 1.18 -25.45
N ASP A 325 -10.33 1.05 -26.21
CA ASP A 325 -9.83 -0.24 -26.70
C ASP A 325 -8.67 -0.78 -25.85
N GLU A 326 -8.23 -0.03 -24.85
CA GLU A 326 -7.10 -0.37 -24.01
C GLU A 326 -7.51 -1.25 -22.82
N LYS A 327 -6.65 -2.22 -22.47
CA LYS A 327 -6.88 -3.14 -21.34
C LYS A 327 -5.90 -2.96 -20.18
N LEU A 328 -4.73 -2.38 -20.42
CA LEU A 328 -3.68 -2.25 -19.42
C LEU A 328 -3.47 -0.79 -19.05
N TYR A 329 -3.50 -0.52 -17.74
CA TYR A 329 -3.40 0.83 -17.20
C TYR A 329 -2.42 0.87 -16.02
N ILE A 330 -1.58 1.89 -15.97
CA ILE A 330 -0.81 2.31 -14.80
C ILE A 330 -1.49 3.55 -14.21
N GLY A 331 -1.83 3.51 -12.92
CA GLY A 331 -2.40 4.64 -12.19
C GLY A 331 -1.33 5.49 -11.52
N LEU A 332 -1.11 6.71 -12.01
CA LEU A 332 -0.19 7.73 -11.47
C LEU A 332 -0.86 9.11 -11.36
N THR A 333 -2.18 9.14 -11.20
CA THR A 333 -2.93 10.38 -10.97
C THR A 333 -2.59 11.01 -9.62
N HIS A 334 -2.94 12.28 -9.46
CA HIS A 334 -2.69 13.06 -8.24
C HIS A 334 -3.36 12.49 -6.97
N HIS A 335 -4.45 11.74 -7.13
CA HIS A 335 -4.98 10.80 -6.14
C HIS A 335 -5.65 9.63 -6.87
N GLY A 336 -5.78 8.47 -6.21
CA GLY A 336 -6.32 7.26 -6.83
C GLY A 336 -7.75 7.40 -7.34
N ASP A 337 -8.64 7.99 -6.54
CA ASP A 337 -10.07 8.07 -6.89
C ASP A 337 -10.39 8.89 -8.15
N ALA A 338 -9.42 9.67 -8.67
CA ALA A 338 -9.57 10.41 -9.92
C ALA A 338 -9.88 9.48 -11.11
N VAL A 339 -9.49 8.21 -11.03
CA VAL A 339 -9.81 7.21 -12.05
C VAL A 339 -11.32 6.99 -12.25
N LEU A 340 -12.15 7.32 -11.26
CA LEU A 340 -13.60 7.19 -11.35
C LEU A 340 -14.23 8.11 -12.41
N GLU A 341 -13.58 9.21 -12.74
CA GLU A 341 -14.00 10.11 -13.83
C GLU A 341 -13.87 9.42 -15.19
N LEU A 342 -12.92 8.49 -15.32
CA LEU A 342 -12.60 7.78 -16.55
C LEU A 342 -13.30 6.41 -16.66
N GLN A 343 -13.99 5.94 -15.62
CA GLN A 343 -14.55 4.58 -15.55
C GLN A 343 -15.54 4.25 -16.69
N GLN A 344 -16.10 5.26 -17.36
CA GLN A 344 -17.00 5.08 -18.51
C GLN A 344 -16.25 4.82 -19.82
N HIS A 345 -14.99 5.23 -19.88
CA HIS A 345 -14.12 5.09 -21.04
C HIS A 345 -13.20 3.87 -20.92
N ILE A 346 -12.99 3.35 -19.71
CA ILE A 346 -12.21 2.13 -19.48
C ILE A 346 -13.06 0.89 -19.80
N SER A 347 -12.52 0.08 -20.69
CA SER A 347 -13.13 -1.14 -21.20
C SER A 347 -13.33 -2.21 -20.10
N PRO A 348 -14.42 -3.00 -20.09
CA PRO A 348 -14.53 -4.18 -19.23
C PRO A 348 -13.38 -5.18 -19.46
N GLY A 349 -12.96 -5.86 -18.39
CA GLY A 349 -11.82 -6.78 -18.39
C GLY A 349 -10.44 -6.11 -18.26
N SER A 350 -10.40 -4.79 -18.13
CA SER A 350 -9.16 -4.04 -17.95
C SER A 350 -8.53 -4.24 -16.57
N LEU A 351 -7.23 -4.01 -16.48
CA LEU A 351 -6.43 -4.03 -15.26
C LEU A 351 -5.74 -2.68 -15.05
N ILE A 352 -5.95 -2.11 -13.86
CA ILE A 352 -5.24 -0.93 -13.37
C ILE A 352 -4.23 -1.38 -12.32
N ALA A 353 -2.95 -1.15 -12.60
CA ALA A 353 -1.86 -1.24 -11.63
C ALA A 353 -1.71 0.12 -10.94
N ASP A 354 -2.11 0.20 -9.68
CA ASP A 354 -2.20 1.43 -8.88
C ASP A 354 -0.91 1.70 -8.09
N ASP A 355 -0.29 2.84 -8.37
CA ASP A 355 0.82 3.43 -7.59
C ASP A 355 0.49 4.88 -7.15
N THR A 356 -0.79 5.23 -7.09
CA THR A 356 -1.22 6.57 -6.67
C THR A 356 -1.02 6.79 -5.17
N HIS A 357 -0.76 8.04 -4.77
CA HIS A 357 -0.68 8.42 -3.36
C HIS A 357 -1.49 9.70 -3.10
N PRO A 358 -2.65 9.61 -2.42
CA PRO A 358 -3.25 8.41 -1.83
C PRO A 358 -3.74 7.41 -2.89
N CYS A 359 -3.75 6.10 -2.54
CA CYS A 359 -4.13 5.01 -3.43
C CYS A 359 -5.63 5.02 -3.79
N ILE A 360 -6.06 4.22 -4.77
CA ILE A 360 -7.48 4.08 -5.14
C ILE A 360 -8.24 3.48 -3.95
N SER A 361 -9.20 4.26 -3.47
CA SER A 361 -9.98 3.93 -2.29
C SER A 361 -10.78 2.66 -2.50
N LEU A 362 -11.14 2.03 -1.39
CA LEU A 362 -11.93 0.81 -1.43
C LEU A 362 -13.28 0.99 -2.15
N THR A 363 -13.96 2.11 -1.89
CA THR A 363 -15.23 2.47 -2.54
C THR A 363 -15.05 2.63 -4.05
N ALA A 364 -13.96 3.26 -4.49
CA ALA A 364 -13.66 3.42 -5.90
C ALA A 364 -13.38 2.07 -6.57
N ARG A 365 -12.61 1.18 -5.92
CA ARG A 365 -12.34 -0.18 -6.42
C ARG A 365 -13.61 -1.00 -6.59
N GLU A 366 -14.56 -0.92 -5.67
CA GLU A 366 -15.84 -1.63 -5.79
C GLU A 366 -16.66 -1.15 -7.00
N ARG A 367 -16.68 0.17 -7.26
CA ARG A 367 -17.34 0.74 -8.44
C ARG A 367 -16.67 0.28 -9.74
N LEU A 368 -15.35 0.26 -9.78
CA LEU A 368 -14.58 -0.25 -10.92
C LEU A 368 -14.84 -1.75 -11.13
N GLN A 369 -14.90 -2.54 -10.05
CA GLN A 369 -15.18 -3.96 -10.11
C GLN A 369 -16.59 -4.26 -10.67
N GLN A 370 -17.60 -3.43 -10.36
CA GLN A 370 -18.94 -3.55 -10.96
C GLN A 370 -18.92 -3.42 -12.50
N ARG A 371 -17.90 -2.74 -13.04
CA ARG A 371 -17.63 -2.61 -14.49
C ARG A 371 -16.63 -3.64 -15.02
N GLN A 372 -16.29 -4.64 -14.21
CA GLN A 372 -15.29 -5.66 -14.52
C GLN A 372 -13.88 -5.07 -14.76
N ILE A 373 -13.56 -3.96 -14.10
CA ILE A 373 -12.22 -3.37 -14.12
C ILE A 373 -11.51 -3.81 -12.85
N ALA A 374 -10.39 -4.52 -13.01
CA ALA A 374 -9.56 -4.98 -11.90
C ALA A 374 -8.61 -3.85 -11.46
N VAL A 375 -8.39 -3.74 -10.16
CA VAL A 375 -7.40 -2.81 -9.57
C VAL A 375 -6.48 -3.60 -8.66
N GLU A 376 -5.18 -3.52 -8.90
CA GLU A 376 -4.15 -4.14 -8.08
C GLU A 376 -3.12 -3.08 -7.66
N LYS A 377 -2.67 -3.14 -6.41
CA LYS A 377 -1.67 -2.21 -5.89
C LYS A 377 -0.29 -2.69 -6.31
N VAL A 378 0.53 -1.74 -6.74
CA VAL A 378 1.91 -1.96 -7.13
C VAL A 378 2.82 -1.83 -5.91
N VAL A 379 3.68 -2.83 -5.69
CA VAL A 379 4.71 -2.83 -4.65
C VAL A 379 5.97 -3.52 -5.15
N LEU A 380 7.13 -3.22 -4.57
CA LEU A 380 8.31 -4.07 -4.69
C LEU A 380 8.36 -5.07 -3.53
N SER A 381 9.08 -6.16 -3.74
CA SER A 381 9.35 -7.17 -2.72
C SER A 381 10.78 -7.68 -2.80
N HIS A 382 11.28 -8.15 -1.66
CA HIS A 382 12.58 -8.81 -1.53
C HIS A 382 12.50 -9.81 -0.37
N GLU A 383 13.12 -11.00 -0.50
CA GLU A 383 12.94 -12.11 0.45
C GLU A 383 13.42 -11.79 1.87
N GLU A 384 14.50 -11.01 1.97
CA GLU A 384 15.12 -10.64 3.24
C GLU A 384 14.65 -9.30 3.80
N PHE A 385 13.72 -8.63 3.11
CA PHE A 385 13.20 -7.35 3.56
C PHE A 385 12.26 -7.52 4.76
N LEU A 386 12.41 -6.63 5.73
CA LEU A 386 11.55 -6.54 6.89
C LEU A 386 11.41 -5.08 7.32
N MET A 387 10.16 -4.65 7.48
CA MET A 387 9.81 -3.41 8.17
C MET A 387 9.01 -3.72 9.44
N TRP A 388 9.45 -3.20 10.59
CA TRP A 388 8.73 -3.42 11.85
C TRP A 388 8.74 -2.18 12.77
N PRO A 389 7.56 -1.73 13.24
CA PRO A 389 6.22 -2.13 12.80
C PRO A 389 5.98 -1.75 11.32
N ARG A 390 4.98 -2.37 10.69
CA ARG A 390 4.55 -1.99 9.34
C ARG A 390 4.04 -0.54 9.33
N MET A 391 4.22 0.15 8.21
CA MET A 391 3.51 1.40 7.95
C MET A 391 1.99 1.16 7.86
N PRO A 392 1.16 2.19 8.12
CA PRO A 392 -0.27 2.14 7.79
C PRO A 392 -0.44 1.74 6.33
N ASP A 393 -1.38 0.85 6.01
CA ASP A 393 -1.75 0.51 4.62
C ASP A 393 -0.65 -0.17 3.77
N TRP A 394 0.40 -0.67 4.42
CA TRP A 394 1.48 -1.46 3.82
C TRP A 394 1.66 -2.80 4.55
N SER A 395 2.03 -3.85 3.81
CA SER A 395 2.56 -5.06 4.44
C SER A 395 3.95 -4.80 5.03
N ASN A 396 4.40 -5.64 5.95
CA ASN A 396 5.77 -5.57 6.48
C ASN A 396 6.85 -6.07 5.50
N ARG A 397 6.42 -6.56 4.34
CA ARG A 397 7.26 -7.09 3.27
C ARG A 397 7.17 -6.32 1.95
N ASP A 398 6.23 -5.39 1.87
CA ASP A 398 6.07 -4.54 0.70
C ASP A 398 7.03 -3.38 0.81
N ILE A 399 7.68 -3.05 -0.30
CA ILE A 399 8.71 -2.03 -0.38
C ILE A 399 8.22 -0.97 -1.37
N PRO A 400 8.11 0.30 -0.96
CA PRO A 400 7.84 1.39 -1.88
C PRO A 400 9.03 1.59 -2.85
N GLY A 401 8.75 2.03 -4.09
CA GLY A 401 9.77 2.33 -5.09
C GLY A 401 10.86 3.28 -4.57
N CYS A 402 10.46 4.36 -3.91
CA CYS A 402 11.39 5.33 -3.31
C CYS A 402 12.39 4.73 -2.31
N LEU A 403 11.98 3.71 -1.55
CA LEU A 403 12.86 3.02 -0.61
C LEU A 403 13.81 2.07 -1.33
N VAL A 404 13.37 1.40 -2.40
CA VAL A 404 14.25 0.55 -3.20
C VAL A 404 15.35 1.35 -3.86
N GLU A 405 15.08 2.54 -4.36
CA GLU A 405 16.14 3.41 -4.90
C GLU A 405 17.24 3.67 -3.89
N ALA A 406 16.88 4.08 -2.67
CA ALA A 406 17.89 4.26 -1.63
C ALA A 406 18.68 2.98 -1.34
N LEU A 407 18.02 1.82 -1.31
CA LEU A 407 18.68 0.53 -1.06
C LEU A 407 19.61 0.10 -2.20
N VAL A 408 19.25 0.38 -3.45
CA VAL A 408 20.10 0.14 -4.63
C VAL A 408 21.30 1.08 -4.58
N LEU A 409 21.08 2.37 -4.37
CA LEU A 409 22.17 3.37 -4.31
C LEU A 409 23.09 3.19 -3.10
N LEU A 410 22.63 2.56 -2.02
CA LEU A 410 23.49 2.15 -0.89
C LEU A 410 24.49 1.04 -1.27
N ARG A 411 24.17 0.23 -2.27
CA ARG A 411 25.01 -0.88 -2.75
C ARG A 411 25.88 -0.42 -3.91
N GLN A 412 25.28 0.26 -4.85
CA GLN A 412 25.88 0.71 -6.09
C GLN A 412 25.55 2.19 -6.32
N PRO A 413 26.30 3.14 -5.73
CA PRO A 413 26.03 4.58 -5.84
C PRO A 413 25.93 5.08 -7.28
N GLY A 414 26.76 4.55 -8.18
CA GLY A 414 26.79 4.92 -9.60
C GLY A 414 25.57 4.45 -10.42
N ALA A 415 24.70 3.59 -9.87
CA ALA A 415 23.49 3.14 -10.57
C ALA A 415 22.48 4.29 -10.82
N GLY A 416 22.58 5.40 -10.08
CA GLY A 416 21.73 6.58 -10.26
C GLY A 416 22.20 7.56 -11.34
N GLU A 417 23.45 7.42 -11.81
CA GLU A 417 24.07 8.33 -12.79
C GLU A 417 23.98 7.78 -14.23
N GLY A 418 23.63 6.51 -14.39
CA GLY A 418 23.56 5.82 -15.68
C GLY A 418 22.16 5.81 -16.31
N GLU A 419 22.06 5.10 -17.43
CA GLU A 419 20.78 4.81 -18.09
C GLU A 419 19.83 4.04 -17.16
N PHE A 420 18.53 4.27 -17.31
CA PHE A 420 17.51 3.59 -16.51
C PHE A 420 17.64 2.06 -16.54
N SER A 421 18.04 1.49 -17.67
CA SER A 421 18.30 0.06 -17.83
C SER A 421 19.39 -0.47 -16.89
N ALA A 422 20.42 0.32 -16.59
CA ALA A 422 21.47 -0.05 -15.65
C ALA A 422 20.92 -0.12 -14.21
N PHE A 423 20.04 0.83 -13.85
CA PHE A 423 19.34 0.77 -12.56
C PHE A 423 18.45 -0.47 -12.47
N CYS A 424 17.70 -0.81 -13.52
CA CYS A 424 16.86 -2.01 -13.56
C CYS A 424 17.68 -3.29 -13.36
N GLN A 425 18.81 -3.42 -14.06
CA GLN A 425 19.70 -4.58 -13.94
C GLN A 425 20.25 -4.73 -12.52
N GLU A 426 20.67 -3.62 -11.90
CA GLU A 426 21.16 -3.65 -10.52
C GLU A 426 20.04 -4.00 -9.53
N ALA A 427 18.84 -3.43 -9.69
CA ALA A 427 17.70 -3.74 -8.83
C ALA A 427 17.29 -5.23 -8.92
N GLU A 428 17.28 -5.80 -10.12
CA GLU A 428 17.03 -7.23 -10.34
C GLU A 428 18.16 -8.10 -9.77
N PHE A 429 19.42 -7.72 -9.97
CA PHE A 429 20.59 -8.42 -9.41
C PHE A 429 20.54 -8.46 -7.88
N LEU A 430 20.11 -7.38 -7.25
CA LEU A 430 19.88 -7.30 -5.81
C LEU A 430 18.63 -8.05 -5.34
N GLY A 431 17.86 -8.65 -6.26
CA GLY A 431 16.71 -9.50 -5.95
C GLY A 431 15.40 -8.76 -5.68
N PHE A 432 15.31 -7.47 -6.01
CA PHE A 432 14.04 -6.76 -5.96
C PHE A 432 13.13 -7.22 -7.09
N THR A 433 11.84 -7.32 -6.81
CA THR A 433 10.85 -7.71 -7.81
C THR A 433 9.54 -6.97 -7.60
N GLY A 434 8.97 -6.44 -8.69
CA GLY A 434 7.63 -5.87 -8.76
C GLY A 434 6.56 -6.91 -8.51
N ARG A 435 5.55 -6.54 -7.74
CA ARG A 435 4.39 -7.36 -7.45
C ARG A 435 3.14 -6.51 -7.57
N MET A 436 2.15 -7.10 -8.20
CA MET A 436 0.78 -6.62 -8.08
C MET A 436 0.11 -7.43 -6.98
N ILE A 437 -0.44 -6.74 -5.99
CA ILE A 437 -1.13 -7.32 -4.85
C ILE A 437 -2.56 -6.81 -4.81
N SER A 438 -3.46 -7.60 -4.24
CA SER A 438 -4.77 -7.05 -3.87
C SER A 438 -4.53 -5.92 -2.88
N PRO A 439 -4.99 -4.68 -3.14
CA PRO A 439 -4.74 -3.58 -2.24
C PRO A 439 -5.35 -3.89 -0.87
N LEU A 440 -4.64 -3.57 0.20
CA LEU A 440 -5.16 -3.71 1.55
C LEU A 440 -6.47 -2.90 1.67
N ASP A 441 -7.41 -3.44 2.40
CA ASP A 441 -8.61 -2.69 2.75
C ASP A 441 -8.24 -1.72 3.89
N GLU A 442 -8.69 -0.47 3.79
CA GLU A 442 -8.39 0.64 4.73
C GLU A 442 -8.79 0.35 6.19
#